data_AF-A0A0B1SVX1-F1
#
_entry.id   AF-A0A0B1SVX1-F1
#
_cell.length_a   1.000
_cell.length_b   1.000
_cell.length_c   1.000
_cell.angle_alpha   90.00
_cell.angle_beta   90.00
_cell.angle_gamma   90.00
#
_symmetry.space_group_name_H-M   'P 1'
#
loop_
_entity.id
_entity.type
_entity.pdbx_description
1 polymer ?
#
loop_
_entity_poly.entity_id
_entity_poly.type
_entity_poly.pdbx_seq_one_letter_code
_entity_poly.pdbx_strand_id
1 'polypeptide(L)'
;MGAIWSYAGRYSVLPLPGTGKYRAGCADLMITDTKDGDPGVFMRIYYPVDRDDFAKAPTASEHPPWLSRIEYVNGLATYMKQSAGRLQFVFNWLIGETREGALWQPDLADSARMISRGSNHSLKDASFPVVIFSHGLSGCRHFYTTYCASLASHGFIVGAIEHSDYSACWTYKLYPDPISGRFKERQFQIRMVDKDDKRLFKIRNQQVRFLEMMWYLLFYKFL
;
A
#
# COMPACT_ATOMS: atom_id res chain seq x y z
N MET A 1 -29.40 2.76 13.05
CA MET A 1 -29.61 1.32 13.34
C MET A 1 -29.49 0.55 12.03
N GLY A 2 -28.26 0.33 11.57
CA GLY A 2 -27.99 -0.47 10.36
C GLY A 2 -27.71 -1.90 10.78
N ALA A 3 -28.54 -2.84 10.33
CA ALA A 3 -28.36 -4.25 10.66
C ALA A 3 -27.04 -4.76 10.05
N ILE A 4 -26.10 -5.11 10.93
CA ILE A 4 -24.85 -5.78 10.60
C ILE A 4 -25.21 -7.23 10.27
N TRP A 5 -25.64 -7.49 9.05
CA TRP A 5 -25.66 -8.85 8.51
C TRP A 5 -24.29 -9.15 7.90
N SER A 6 -23.25 -9.13 8.75
CA SER A 6 -22.05 -9.89 8.46
C SER A 6 -22.41 -11.35 8.73
N TYR A 7 -22.26 -12.22 7.73
CA TYR A 7 -22.13 -13.66 7.99
C TYR A 7 -21.00 -13.84 9.01
N ALA A 8 -21.36 -14.04 10.27
CA ALA A 8 -20.40 -14.14 11.36
C ALA A 8 -19.48 -15.35 11.11
N GLY A 9 -18.17 -15.10 11.01
CA GLY A 9 -17.14 -16.14 11.13
C GLY A 9 -16.40 -16.57 9.87
N ARG A 10 -16.61 -15.95 8.70
CA ARG A 10 -15.75 -16.18 7.51
C ARG A 10 -15.10 -14.88 7.06
N TYR A 11 -13.80 -14.76 7.33
CA TYR A 11 -12.94 -13.78 6.66
C TYR A 11 -12.38 -14.42 5.39
N SER A 12 -12.17 -13.61 4.35
CA SER A 12 -11.50 -14.05 3.13
C SER A 12 -10.07 -13.50 3.12
N VAL A 13 -9.10 -14.30 2.70
CA VAL A 13 -7.73 -13.82 2.47
C VAL A 13 -7.53 -13.75 0.97
N LEU A 14 -7.07 -12.60 0.48
CA LEU A 14 -6.80 -12.43 -0.94
C LEU A 14 -5.73 -13.43 -1.41
N PRO A 15 -5.99 -14.17 -2.50
CA PRO A 15 -5.03 -15.15 -3.00
C PRO A 15 -3.81 -14.44 -3.57
N LEU A 16 -2.65 -15.07 -3.43
CA LEU A 16 -1.42 -14.63 -4.10
C LEU A 16 -1.37 -15.28 -5.49
N PRO A 17 -1.21 -14.52 -6.58
CA PRO A 17 -1.14 -15.06 -7.93
C PRO A 17 0.07 -15.98 -8.15
N GLY A 18 1.12 -15.83 -7.33
CA GLY A 18 2.25 -16.74 -7.26
C GLY A 18 2.84 -16.72 -5.85
N THR A 19 3.53 -17.80 -5.48
CA THR A 19 4.24 -17.88 -4.20
C THR A 19 5.69 -18.28 -4.45
N GLY A 20 6.62 -17.41 -4.04
CA GLY A 20 8.05 -17.64 -4.21
C GLY A 20 8.68 -18.36 -3.01
N LYS A 21 9.99 -18.23 -2.84
CA LYS A 21 10.76 -18.87 -1.75
C LYS A 21 10.46 -18.28 -0.36
N TYR A 22 10.00 -17.04 -0.31
CA TYR A 22 9.68 -16.32 0.92
C TYR A 22 8.18 -16.29 1.18
N ARG A 23 7.79 -15.76 2.33
CA ARG A 23 6.46 -15.19 2.54
C ARG A 23 6.52 -13.68 2.38
N ALA A 24 5.36 -13.06 2.25
CA ALA A 24 5.25 -11.61 2.17
C ALA A 24 4.85 -11.03 3.53
N GLY A 25 5.68 -10.13 4.06
CA GLY A 25 5.32 -9.19 5.11
C GLY A 25 4.84 -7.88 4.52
N CYS A 26 4.13 -7.07 5.30
CA CYS A 26 3.72 -5.73 4.93
C CYS A 26 3.71 -4.77 6.12
N ALA A 27 3.97 -3.49 5.83
CA ALA A 27 3.88 -2.39 6.78
C ALA A 27 3.53 -1.08 6.05
N ASP A 28 2.83 -0.18 6.74
CA ASP A 28 2.60 1.18 6.23
C ASP A 28 3.70 2.13 6.74
N LEU A 29 4.31 2.89 5.83
CA LEU A 29 5.31 3.90 6.12
C LEU A 29 4.80 5.27 5.64
N MET A 30 4.68 6.21 6.57
CA MET A 30 4.39 7.61 6.27
C MET A 30 5.55 8.48 6.76
N ILE A 31 6.25 9.12 5.82
CA ILE A 31 7.30 10.08 6.08
C ILE A 31 6.73 11.47 5.80
N THR A 32 6.64 12.27 6.85
CA THR A 32 6.21 13.67 6.78
C THR A 32 7.45 14.54 6.89
N ASP A 33 7.78 15.30 5.84
CA ASP A 33 8.85 16.30 5.98
C ASP A 33 8.27 17.54 6.69
N THR A 34 9.00 18.02 7.69
CA THR A 34 8.57 19.12 8.57
C THR A 34 8.99 20.48 8.04
N LYS A 35 9.80 20.53 6.97
CA LYS A 35 10.30 21.76 6.38
C LYS A 35 9.87 21.88 4.91
N ASP A 36 9.31 23.04 4.58
CA ASP A 36 9.22 23.58 3.22
C ASP A 36 8.41 22.82 2.17
N GLY A 37 7.10 22.66 2.40
CA GLY A 37 6.13 22.44 1.31
C GLY A 37 6.27 21.11 0.56
N ASP A 38 7.18 20.24 0.98
CA ASP A 38 7.40 18.94 0.36
C ASP A 38 6.17 18.04 0.55
N PRO A 39 5.75 17.29 -0.48
CA PRO A 39 4.55 16.48 -0.39
C PRO A 39 4.69 15.28 0.55
N GLY A 40 5.86 14.98 1.13
CA GLY A 40 6.06 13.78 1.94
C GLY A 40 5.77 12.49 1.15
N VAL A 41 5.98 11.34 1.78
CA VAL A 41 5.74 10.03 1.14
C VAL A 41 4.85 9.19 2.05
N PHE A 42 3.79 8.64 1.48
CA PHE A 42 3.00 7.60 2.12
C PHE A 42 3.02 6.36 1.24
N MET A 43 3.37 5.21 1.79
CA MET A 43 3.47 3.96 1.04
C MET A 43 3.19 2.75 1.93
N ARG A 44 2.71 1.68 1.31
CA ARG A 44 2.71 0.33 1.88
C ARG A 44 3.92 -0.42 1.37
N ILE A 45 4.77 -0.87 2.27
CA ILE A 45 5.96 -1.66 1.96
C ILE A 45 5.59 -3.14 2.09
N TYR A 46 5.95 -3.93 1.08
CA TYR A 46 5.91 -5.39 1.11
C TYR A 46 7.34 -5.91 1.06
N TYR A 47 7.66 -6.94 1.83
CA TYR A 47 9.02 -7.44 1.94
C TYR A 47 9.07 -8.94 2.22
N PRO A 48 10.18 -9.61 1.87
CA PRO A 48 10.34 -11.05 2.08
C PRO A 48 10.48 -11.38 3.56
N VAL A 49 9.86 -12.49 3.96
CA VAL A 49 9.90 -13.06 5.31
C VAL A 49 10.33 -14.52 5.18
N ASP A 50 11.25 -14.96 6.05
CA ASP A 50 11.78 -16.32 6.01
C ASP A 50 10.67 -17.36 6.22
N ARG A 51 10.78 -18.49 5.51
CA ARG A 51 9.81 -19.61 5.60
C ARG A 51 10.05 -20.54 6.79
N ASP A 52 11.14 -20.35 7.52
CA ASP A 52 11.61 -21.35 8.47
C ASP A 52 11.01 -21.16 9.89
N ASP A 53 10.29 -20.07 10.15
CA ASP A 53 9.61 -19.82 11.44
C ASP A 53 8.23 -20.54 11.58
N PHE A 54 7.85 -21.42 10.63
CA PHE A 54 6.46 -21.90 10.47
C PHE A 54 6.14 -23.31 11.01
N ALA A 55 6.19 -23.49 12.33
CA ALA A 55 5.45 -24.59 12.95
C ALA A 55 3.92 -24.37 13.00
N LYS A 56 3.43 -23.16 12.69
CA LYS A 56 2.00 -22.81 12.74
C LYS A 56 1.55 -22.06 11.49
N ALA A 57 0.39 -22.44 10.97
CA ALA A 57 -0.30 -21.64 9.97
C ALA A 57 -0.68 -20.27 10.58
N PRO A 58 -0.60 -19.18 9.80
CA PRO A 58 -0.99 -17.85 10.26
C PRO A 58 -2.44 -17.82 10.69
N THR A 59 -2.66 -17.08 11.76
CA THR A 59 -3.99 -16.70 12.23
C THR A 59 -4.55 -15.54 11.42
N ALA A 60 -5.87 -15.41 11.41
CA ALA A 60 -6.59 -14.33 10.74
C ALA A 60 -6.07 -12.93 11.14
N SER A 61 -5.71 -12.77 12.42
CA SER A 61 -5.24 -11.52 13.01
C SER A 61 -3.89 -11.05 12.46
N GLU A 62 -3.06 -11.97 11.96
CA GLU A 62 -1.76 -11.64 11.38
C GLU A 62 -1.89 -11.09 9.95
N HIS A 63 -3.06 -11.21 9.32
CA HIS A 63 -3.35 -10.63 8.03
C HIS A 63 -4.11 -9.31 8.21
N PRO A 64 -3.58 -8.16 7.75
CA PRO A 64 -4.28 -6.89 7.90
C PRO A 64 -5.53 -6.86 7.01
N PRO A 65 -6.54 -6.03 7.35
CA PRO A 65 -7.69 -5.82 6.48
C PRO A 65 -7.23 -5.22 5.14
N TRP A 66 -7.85 -5.68 4.05
CA TRP A 66 -7.50 -5.18 2.70
C TRP A 66 -7.81 -3.70 2.53
N LEU A 67 -8.94 -3.23 3.04
CA LEU A 67 -9.22 -1.81 3.18
C LEU A 67 -9.39 -1.47 4.65
N SER A 68 -8.48 -0.65 5.16
CA SER A 68 -8.47 -0.22 6.57
C SER A 68 -9.53 0.84 6.88
N ARG A 69 -10.04 1.54 5.86
CA ARG A 69 -10.88 2.74 5.99
C ARG A 69 -12.00 2.77 4.97
N ILE A 70 -13.17 3.25 5.40
CA ILE A 70 -14.37 3.35 4.57
C ILE A 70 -14.22 4.44 3.50
N GLU A 71 -13.38 5.43 3.79
CA GLU A 71 -13.16 6.59 2.95
C GLU A 71 -12.55 6.23 1.59
N TYR A 72 -11.79 5.14 1.48
CA TYR A 72 -11.33 4.62 0.18
C TYR A 72 -12.50 4.18 -0.71
N VAL A 73 -13.51 3.52 -0.13
CA VAL A 73 -14.71 3.09 -0.87
C VAL A 73 -15.54 4.30 -1.27
N ASN A 74 -15.68 5.29 -0.38
CA ASN A 74 -16.37 6.54 -0.70
C ASN A 74 -15.69 7.29 -1.85
N GLY A 75 -14.36 7.41 -1.83
CA GLY A 75 -13.58 8.02 -2.90
C GLY A 75 -13.75 7.29 -4.23
N LEU A 76 -13.77 5.95 -4.20
CA LEU A 76 -14.03 5.13 -5.38
C LEU A 76 -15.46 5.34 -5.90
N ALA A 77 -16.47 5.48 -5.02
CA ALA A 77 -17.84 5.78 -5.40
C ALA A 77 -17.95 7.13 -6.11
N THR A 78 -17.28 8.17 -5.58
CA THR A 78 -17.19 9.49 -6.20
C THR A 78 -16.60 9.39 -7.61
N TYR A 79 -15.52 8.62 -7.78
CA TYR A 79 -14.91 8.40 -9.10
C TYR A 79 -15.84 7.69 -10.09
N MET A 80 -16.54 6.65 -9.63
CA MET A 80 -17.50 5.88 -10.45
C MET A 80 -18.81 6.63 -10.72
N LYS A 81 -19.00 7.83 -10.17
CA LYS A 81 -20.27 8.59 -10.20
C LYS A 81 -21.45 7.75 -9.65
N GLN A 82 -21.19 6.94 -8.64
CA GLN A 82 -22.19 6.10 -7.95
C GLN A 82 -22.44 6.64 -6.53
N SER A 83 -23.56 6.26 -5.92
CA SER A 83 -23.80 6.66 -4.52
C SER A 83 -22.93 5.83 -3.58
N ALA A 84 -22.30 6.51 -2.62
CA ALA A 84 -21.43 5.88 -1.62
C ALA A 84 -22.14 4.75 -0.87
N GLY A 85 -23.41 4.95 -0.47
CA GLY A 85 -24.21 3.92 0.21
C GLY A 85 -24.45 2.68 -0.65
N ARG A 86 -24.70 2.84 -1.96
CA ARG A 86 -24.89 1.68 -2.87
C ARG A 86 -23.59 0.94 -3.07
N LEU A 87 -22.47 1.64 -3.30
CA LEU A 87 -21.18 1.00 -3.48
C LEU A 87 -20.74 0.31 -2.20
N GLN A 88 -20.92 0.94 -1.03
CA GLN A 88 -20.58 0.35 0.25
C GLN A 88 -21.41 -0.91 0.55
N PHE A 89 -22.70 -0.89 0.22
CA PHE A 89 -23.55 -2.07 0.35
C PHE A 89 -23.02 -3.22 -0.51
N VAL A 90 -22.71 -2.97 -1.77
CA VAL A 90 -22.13 -3.97 -2.69
C VAL A 90 -20.77 -4.47 -2.18
N PHE A 91 -19.92 -3.56 -1.69
CA PHE A 91 -18.60 -3.88 -1.15
C PHE A 91 -18.73 -4.79 0.08
N ASN A 92 -19.60 -4.43 1.03
CA ASN A 92 -19.85 -5.24 2.23
C ASN A 92 -20.45 -6.60 1.87
N TRP A 93 -21.31 -6.68 0.86
CA TRP A 93 -21.95 -7.92 0.43
C TRP A 93 -21.00 -8.87 -0.32
N LEU A 94 -20.19 -8.35 -1.24
CA LEU A 94 -19.28 -9.15 -2.07
C LEU A 94 -17.94 -9.45 -1.39
N ILE A 95 -17.38 -8.46 -0.72
CA ILE A 95 -15.99 -8.49 -0.23
C ILE A 95 -15.98 -8.80 1.27
N GLY A 96 -17.01 -8.39 2.02
CA GLY A 96 -17.11 -8.68 3.46
C GLY A 96 -15.84 -8.31 4.21
N GLU A 97 -15.47 -9.11 5.22
CA GLU A 97 -14.17 -9.00 5.88
C GLU A 97 -13.08 -9.68 5.04
N THR A 98 -12.52 -8.94 4.08
CA THR A 98 -11.37 -9.38 3.29
C THR A 98 -10.06 -8.86 3.88
N ARG A 99 -9.08 -9.75 3.98
CA ARG A 99 -7.73 -9.51 4.49
C ARG A 99 -6.69 -9.73 3.40
N GLU A 100 -5.54 -9.11 3.55
CA GLU A 100 -4.44 -9.22 2.60
C GLU A 100 -3.69 -10.55 2.77
N GLY A 101 -3.13 -11.09 1.68
CA GLY A 101 -2.31 -12.29 1.73
C GLY A 101 -0.95 -12.11 2.42
N ALA A 102 -0.53 -10.86 2.66
CA ALA A 102 0.69 -10.53 3.39
C ALA A 102 0.46 -10.51 4.91
N LEU A 103 1.53 -10.79 5.66
CA LEU A 103 1.55 -10.70 7.12
C LEU A 103 1.79 -9.26 7.59
N TRP A 104 1.15 -8.84 8.67
CA TRP A 104 1.33 -7.52 9.25
C TRP A 104 2.58 -7.44 10.13
N GLN A 105 3.54 -6.60 9.74
CA GLN A 105 4.75 -6.27 10.49
C GLN A 105 5.60 -7.45 11.03
N PRO A 106 5.81 -8.56 10.27
CA PRO A 106 6.80 -9.57 10.66
C PRO A 106 8.24 -9.07 10.47
N ASP A 107 9.20 -9.81 11.00
CA ASP A 107 10.62 -9.51 10.77
C ASP A 107 11.02 -9.77 9.31
N LEU A 108 11.90 -8.92 8.79
CA LEU A 108 12.48 -9.06 7.45
C LEU A 108 13.35 -10.32 7.38
N ALA A 109 13.28 -11.05 6.26
CA ALA A 109 14.13 -12.21 6.03
C ALA A 109 15.63 -11.86 6.11
N ASP A 110 16.42 -12.73 6.75
CA ASP A 110 17.86 -12.55 6.87
C ASP A 110 18.54 -12.71 5.51
N SER A 111 18.98 -11.58 4.93
CA SER A 111 19.68 -11.61 3.64
C SER A 111 21.03 -12.32 3.70
N ALA A 112 21.62 -12.48 4.90
CA ALA A 112 22.82 -13.27 5.15
C ALA A 112 22.63 -14.77 4.84
N ARG A 113 21.42 -15.33 5.00
CA ARG A 113 21.12 -16.74 4.64
C ARG A 113 21.13 -17.00 3.13
N MET A 114 21.06 -15.95 2.29
CA MET A 114 21.27 -16.10 0.85
C MET A 114 22.74 -16.43 0.52
N ILE A 115 23.70 -15.90 1.28
CA ILE A 115 25.15 -16.12 1.06
C ILE A 115 25.54 -17.58 1.33
N SER A 116 24.98 -18.19 2.39
CA SER A 116 25.34 -19.56 2.81
C SER A 116 24.88 -20.67 1.86
N ARG A 117 24.07 -20.37 0.82
CA ARG A 117 23.56 -21.37 -0.14
C ARG A 117 24.39 -21.54 -1.42
N GLY A 118 25.66 -21.11 -1.41
CA GLY A 118 26.69 -21.68 -2.31
C GLY A 118 27.09 -20.82 -3.51
N SER A 119 27.33 -19.52 -3.33
CA SER A 119 27.94 -18.71 -4.39
C SER A 119 28.95 -17.71 -3.85
N ASN A 120 30.05 -17.52 -4.58
CA ASN A 120 31.15 -16.58 -4.29
C ASN A 120 30.72 -15.11 -4.48
N HIS A 121 29.60 -14.72 -3.91
CA HIS A 121 28.99 -13.41 -4.08
C HIS A 121 29.32 -12.50 -2.88
N SER A 122 29.68 -11.25 -3.16
CA SER A 122 30.12 -10.29 -2.14
C SER A 122 28.94 -9.79 -1.31
N LEU A 123 29.16 -9.14 -0.16
CA LEU A 123 28.08 -8.56 0.66
C LEU A 123 27.13 -7.60 -0.09
N LYS A 124 27.54 -7.05 -1.25
CA LYS A 124 26.67 -6.26 -2.14
C LYS A 124 25.59 -7.09 -2.86
N ASP A 125 25.77 -8.40 -2.96
CA ASP A 125 24.85 -9.34 -3.60
C ASP A 125 23.82 -9.92 -2.60
N ALA A 126 23.92 -9.56 -1.32
CA ALA A 126 23.02 -9.99 -0.24
C ALA A 126 21.95 -8.94 0.08
N SER A 127 21.44 -8.23 -0.93
CA SER A 127 20.37 -7.24 -0.77
C SER A 127 19.18 -7.60 -1.65
N PHE A 128 17.96 -7.43 -1.13
CA PHE A 128 16.76 -7.64 -1.92
C PHE A 128 16.57 -6.50 -2.94
N PRO A 129 16.29 -6.80 -4.23
CA PRO A 129 15.94 -5.77 -5.20
C PRO A 129 14.69 -4.98 -4.76
N VAL A 130 14.72 -3.67 -4.97
CA VAL A 130 13.61 -2.76 -4.62
C VAL A 130 12.77 -2.44 -5.85
N VAL A 131 11.45 -2.56 -5.70
CA VAL A 131 10.45 -2.19 -6.71
C VAL A 131 9.57 -1.10 -6.14
N ILE A 132 9.40 -0.02 -6.90
CA ILE A 132 8.47 1.06 -6.54
C ILE A 132 7.23 0.92 -7.40
N PHE A 133 6.08 0.74 -6.74
CA PHE A 133 4.79 0.55 -7.39
C PHE A 133 3.93 1.81 -7.24
N SER A 134 3.38 2.27 -8.36
CA SER A 134 2.48 3.42 -8.42
C SER A 134 1.11 2.96 -8.92
N HIS A 135 0.06 3.32 -8.17
CA HIS A 135 -1.30 3.04 -8.59
C HIS A 135 -1.77 3.96 -9.73
N GLY A 136 -2.79 3.52 -10.47
CA GLY A 136 -3.45 4.35 -11.48
C GLY A 136 -4.39 5.40 -10.88
N LEU A 137 -5.07 6.17 -11.74
CA LEU A 137 -6.10 7.13 -11.33
C LEU A 137 -7.22 6.45 -10.54
N SER A 138 -7.63 7.06 -9.43
CA SER A 138 -8.57 6.50 -8.44
C SER A 138 -8.09 5.22 -7.75
N GLY A 139 -6.83 4.85 -7.93
CA GLY A 139 -6.18 3.79 -7.15
C GLY A 139 -5.83 4.26 -5.74
N CYS A 140 -5.39 3.32 -4.92
CA CYS A 140 -4.71 3.56 -3.66
C CYS A 140 -3.67 2.45 -3.42
N ARG A 141 -2.87 2.58 -2.35
CA ARG A 141 -1.81 1.60 -2.04
C ARG A 141 -2.31 0.17 -1.80
N HIS A 142 -3.59 -0.01 -1.48
CA HIS A 142 -4.19 -1.30 -1.13
C HIS A 142 -4.61 -2.15 -2.34
N PHE A 143 -4.94 -1.53 -3.49
CA PHE A 143 -5.60 -2.25 -4.60
C PHE A 143 -4.71 -3.31 -5.26
N TYR A 144 -3.40 -3.18 -5.14
CA TYR A 144 -2.42 -4.07 -5.77
C TYR A 144 -1.71 -4.98 -4.76
N THR A 145 -2.28 -5.16 -3.55
CA THR A 145 -1.68 -5.97 -2.49
C THR A 145 -1.30 -7.38 -2.94
N THR A 146 -2.15 -8.06 -3.72
CA THR A 146 -1.89 -9.42 -4.20
C THR A 146 -0.66 -9.50 -5.10
N TYR A 147 -0.49 -8.50 -5.96
CA TYR A 147 0.65 -8.40 -6.86
C TYR A 147 1.93 -8.03 -6.10
N CYS A 148 1.88 -7.01 -5.24
CA CYS A 148 3.03 -6.58 -4.45
C CYS A 148 3.49 -7.65 -3.45
N ALA A 149 2.55 -8.35 -2.81
CA ALA A 149 2.86 -9.47 -1.93
C ALA A 149 3.42 -10.68 -2.70
N SER A 150 2.93 -10.94 -3.92
CA SER A 150 3.52 -11.97 -4.79
C SER A 150 4.98 -11.66 -5.09
N LEU A 151 5.30 -10.43 -5.50
CA LEU A 151 6.68 -9.99 -5.72
C LEU A 151 7.54 -10.13 -4.44
N ALA A 152 7.01 -9.72 -3.29
CA ALA A 152 7.72 -9.89 -2.02
C ALA A 152 8.04 -11.35 -1.69
N SER A 153 7.12 -12.27 -1.97
CA SER A 153 7.36 -13.71 -1.80
C SER A 153 8.49 -14.25 -2.71
N HIS A 154 8.83 -13.56 -3.80
CA HIS A 154 9.95 -13.91 -4.68
C HIS A 154 11.28 -13.23 -4.28
N GLY A 155 11.30 -12.46 -3.18
CA GLY A 155 12.51 -11.81 -2.69
C GLY A 155 12.67 -10.36 -3.16
N PHE A 156 11.58 -9.65 -3.44
CA PHE A 156 11.63 -8.21 -3.73
C PHE A 156 11.13 -7.39 -2.53
N ILE A 157 11.72 -6.21 -2.31
CA ILE A 157 11.10 -5.21 -1.44
C ILE A 157 10.23 -4.32 -2.35
N VAL A 158 8.93 -4.25 -2.09
CA VAL A 158 7.99 -3.50 -2.93
C VAL A 158 7.39 -2.34 -2.16
N GLY A 159 7.62 -1.12 -2.63
CA GLY A 159 6.99 0.08 -2.10
C GLY A 159 5.78 0.51 -2.92
N ALA A 160 4.57 0.22 -2.47
CA ALA A 160 3.33 0.69 -3.07
C ALA A 160 2.98 2.09 -2.57
N ILE A 161 3.22 3.10 -3.41
CA ILE A 161 3.05 4.51 -3.06
C ILE A 161 1.57 4.89 -3.08
N GLU A 162 1.19 5.75 -2.14
CA GLU A 162 -0.06 6.49 -2.16
C GLU A 162 0.16 7.95 -2.56
N HIS A 163 -0.42 8.32 -3.70
CA HIS A 163 -0.28 9.67 -4.24
C HIS A 163 -1.22 10.65 -3.54
N SER A 164 -0.69 11.81 -3.17
CA SER A 164 -1.43 12.89 -2.50
C SER A 164 -1.69 14.10 -3.40
N ASP A 165 -1.57 13.89 -4.71
CA ASP A 165 -1.82 14.84 -5.79
C ASP A 165 -3.30 14.93 -6.20
N TYR A 166 -4.21 14.43 -5.35
CA TYR A 166 -5.65 14.28 -5.60
C TYR A 166 -6.01 13.26 -6.69
N SER A 167 -5.07 12.41 -7.12
CA SER A 167 -5.35 11.33 -8.08
C SER A 167 -5.78 10.01 -7.43
N ALA A 168 -5.41 9.78 -6.16
CA ALA A 168 -5.90 8.65 -5.38
C ALA A 168 -7.40 8.79 -5.07
N CYS A 169 -8.11 7.67 -4.92
CA CYS A 169 -9.53 7.70 -4.53
C CYS A 169 -9.73 8.46 -3.21
N TRP A 170 -8.85 8.20 -2.26
CA TRP A 170 -8.74 8.90 -0.99
C TRP A 170 -7.34 8.69 -0.43
N THR A 171 -6.82 9.68 0.29
CA THR A 171 -5.58 9.56 1.08
C THR A 171 -5.59 10.57 2.22
N TYR A 172 -4.63 10.47 3.12
CA TYR A 172 -4.44 11.40 4.22
C TYR A 172 -2.96 11.60 4.51
N LYS A 173 -2.63 12.71 5.14
CA LYS A 173 -1.30 12.98 5.70
C LYS A 173 -1.40 13.44 7.12
N LEU A 174 -0.38 13.12 7.90
CA LEU A 174 -0.21 13.59 9.25
C LEU A 174 0.59 14.90 9.24
N TYR A 175 0.08 15.92 9.92
CA TYR A 175 0.75 17.20 10.09
C TYR A 175 0.93 17.48 11.58
N PRO A 176 2.14 17.85 12.05
CA PRO A 176 2.32 18.22 13.43
C PRO A 176 1.52 19.49 13.74
N ASP A 177 0.67 19.43 14.76
CA ASP A 177 -0.06 20.58 15.25
C ASP A 177 0.89 21.52 15.99
N PRO A 178 1.08 22.77 15.54
CA PRO A 178 2.06 23.68 16.13
C PRO A 178 1.76 24.03 17.59
N ILE A 179 0.51 23.86 18.04
CA ILE A 179 0.08 24.17 19.40
C ILE A 179 0.19 22.94 20.33
N SER A 180 -0.33 21.79 19.90
CA SER A 180 -0.40 20.60 20.77
C SER A 180 0.75 19.60 20.59
N GLY A 181 1.58 19.77 19.55
CA GLY A 181 2.63 18.81 19.19
C GLY A 181 2.11 17.45 18.69
N ARG A 182 0.78 17.25 18.66
CA ARG A 182 0.16 16.02 18.16
C ARG A 182 0.03 16.06 16.65
N PHE A 183 0.11 14.90 16.00
CA PHE A 183 -0.18 14.82 14.58
C PHE A 183 -1.68 14.91 14.31
N LYS A 184 -2.08 15.83 13.42
CA LYS A 184 -3.43 15.97 12.88
C LYS A 184 -3.50 15.38 11.48
N GLU A 185 -4.55 14.63 11.21
CA GLU A 185 -4.82 14.10 9.89
C GLU A 185 -5.44 15.18 8.99
N ARG A 186 -4.86 15.36 7.80
CA ARG A 186 -5.45 16.12 6.72
C ARG A 186 -5.77 15.16 5.59
N GLN A 187 -7.04 15.13 5.22
CA GLN A 187 -7.56 14.23 4.18
C GLN A 187 -7.50 14.89 2.80
N PHE A 188 -7.24 14.08 1.79
CA PHE A 188 -7.22 14.46 0.38
C PHE A 188 -8.15 13.51 -0.37
N GLN A 189 -9.27 14.03 -0.84
CA GLN A 189 -10.23 13.28 -1.65
C GLN A 189 -9.87 13.38 -3.12
N ILE A 190 -10.28 12.39 -3.92
CA ILE A 190 -10.08 12.44 -5.37
C ILE A 190 -10.64 13.73 -5.97
N ARG A 191 -9.85 14.38 -6.82
CA ARG A 191 -10.33 15.51 -7.61
C ARG A 191 -10.85 14.99 -8.94
N MET A 192 -12.16 15.09 -9.14
CA MET A 192 -12.78 14.81 -10.43
C MET A 192 -12.40 15.89 -11.42
N VAL A 193 -11.87 15.48 -12.58
CA VAL A 193 -11.53 16.35 -13.70
C VAL A 193 -12.35 15.87 -14.88
N ASP A 194 -13.05 16.79 -15.55
CA ASP A 194 -13.84 16.45 -16.72
C ASP A 194 -12.95 16.00 -17.88
N LYS A 195 -13.45 15.06 -18.69
CA LYS A 195 -12.70 14.49 -19.83
C LYS A 195 -12.28 15.55 -20.85
N ASP A 196 -13.06 16.62 -20.96
CA ASP A 196 -12.83 17.73 -21.89
C ASP A 196 -11.93 18.83 -21.30
N ASP A 197 -11.50 18.70 -20.05
CA ASP A 197 -10.58 19.66 -19.45
C ASP A 197 -9.18 19.49 -20.04
N LYS A 198 -8.68 20.54 -20.69
CA LYS A 198 -7.31 20.62 -21.24
C LYS A 198 -6.23 20.35 -20.18
N ARG A 199 -6.54 20.51 -18.89
CA ARG A 199 -5.65 20.23 -17.76
C ARG A 199 -5.53 18.74 -17.44
N LEU A 200 -6.41 17.87 -17.97
CA LEU A 200 -6.40 16.43 -17.71
C LEU A 200 -5.06 15.79 -18.09
N PHE A 201 -4.48 16.17 -19.24
CA PHE A 201 -3.16 15.69 -19.66
C PHE A 201 -2.05 16.14 -18.68
N LYS A 202 -2.12 17.39 -18.20
CA LYS A 202 -1.15 17.93 -17.24
C LYS A 202 -1.24 17.21 -15.89
N ILE A 203 -2.45 16.94 -15.40
CA ILE A 203 -2.70 16.23 -14.14
C ILE A 203 -2.24 14.77 -14.24
N ARG A 204 -2.52 14.08 -15.36
CA ARG A 204 -2.04 12.71 -15.59
C ARG A 204 -0.51 12.64 -15.70
N ASN A 205 0.12 13.63 -16.30
CA ASN A 205 1.59 13.70 -16.34
C ASN A 205 2.23 14.11 -15.00
N GLN A 206 1.49 14.74 -14.08
CA GLN A 206 1.99 14.98 -12.73
C GLN A 206 2.26 13.67 -11.99
N GLN A 207 1.46 12.62 -12.22
CA GLN A 207 1.68 11.29 -11.65
C GLN A 207 3.05 10.70 -12.08
N VAL A 208 3.43 10.87 -13.35
CA VAL A 208 4.72 10.39 -13.89
C VAL A 208 5.89 11.21 -13.32
N ARG A 209 5.73 12.53 -13.19
CA ARG A 209 6.75 13.39 -12.57
C ARG A 209 6.92 13.13 -11.09
N PHE A 210 5.86 12.72 -10.39
CA PHE A 210 5.94 12.32 -8.98
C PHE A 210 6.77 11.05 -8.81
N LEU A 211 6.62 10.09 -9.73
CA LEU A 211 7.50 8.92 -9.82
C LEU A 211 8.95 9.33 -10.00
N GLU A 212 9.27 10.19 -10.99
CA GLU A 212 10.64 10.71 -11.19
C GLU A 212 11.21 11.38 -9.92
N MET A 213 10.44 12.27 -9.29
CA MET A 213 10.86 12.96 -8.06
C MET A 213 11.11 11.98 -6.90
N MET A 214 10.33 10.91 -6.80
CA MET A 214 10.54 9.86 -5.81
C MET A 214 11.79 9.03 -6.06
N TRP A 215 12.11 8.72 -7.33
CA TRP A 215 13.39 8.11 -7.68
C TRP A 215 14.55 8.98 -7.17
N TYR A 216 14.48 10.30 -7.33
CA TYR A 216 15.48 11.22 -6.79
C TYR A 216 15.52 11.20 -5.26
N LEU A 217 14.37 11.30 -4.57
CA LEU A 217 14.32 11.30 -3.09
C LEU A 217 14.85 10.00 -2.47
N LEU A 218 14.52 8.85 -3.05
CA LEU A 218 14.98 7.55 -2.53
C LEU A 218 16.47 7.31 -2.81
N PHE A 219 16.99 7.74 -3.96
CA PHE A 219 18.43 7.61 -4.25
C PHE A 219 19.30 8.63 -3.51
N TYR A 220 18.82 9.86 -3.24
CA TYR A 220 19.64 10.90 -2.61
C TYR A 220 19.54 10.98 -1.08
N LYS A 221 18.44 10.50 -0.46
CA LYS A 221 18.31 10.52 1.01
C LYS A 221 18.67 9.18 1.69
N PHE A 222 18.77 8.07 0.95
CA PHE A 222 18.99 6.73 1.53
C PHE A 222 20.24 5.98 1.04
N LEU A 223 21.10 6.60 0.23
CA LEU A 223 22.47 6.14 -0.10
C LEU A 223 23.48 7.21 0.34
#